data_AF-A0A946MML0-F1
#
_entry.id   AF-A0A946MML0-F1
#
_cell.length_a   1.000
_cell.length_b   1.000
_cell.length_c   1.000
_cell.angle_alpha   90.00
_cell.angle_beta   90.00
_cell.angle_gamma   90.00
#
_symmetry.space_group_name_H-M   'P 1'
#
loop_
_entity.id
_entity.type
_entity.pdbx_description
1 polymer ?
#
loop_
_entity_poly.entity_id
_entity_poly.type
_entity_poly.pdbx_seq_one_letter_code
_entity_poly.pdbx_strand_id
1 'polypeptide(L)'
;MAIQEIGCCGAYCKTCRTSSTGSACRGCNLGYENGERDINKAKCRIKLCCFRDRGLQTCADCSDYTSCEIIYTYFDKSGTKYKKYKQAIEYIGANGYDAYLKIADQWAGPYGKLP
;
A
#
# COMPACT_ATOMS: atom_id res chain seq x y z
N MET A 1 11.64 0.34 10.11
CA MET A 1 10.37 0.26 9.35
C MET A 1 10.35 -1.04 8.59
N ALA A 2 9.18 -1.58 8.33
CA ALA A 2 9.02 -2.86 7.64
C ALA A 2 8.09 -2.72 6.43
N ILE A 3 8.29 -3.56 5.42
CA ILE A 3 7.48 -3.53 4.18
C ILE A 3 6.00 -3.78 4.49
N GLN A 4 5.68 -4.54 5.54
CA GLN A 4 4.30 -4.77 5.99
C GLN A 4 3.57 -3.50 6.44
N GLU A 5 4.29 -2.39 6.68
CA GLU A 5 3.71 -1.09 7.01
C GLU A 5 3.21 -0.34 5.75
N ILE A 6 3.50 -0.86 4.56
CA ILE A 6 3.08 -0.33 3.26
C ILE A 6 1.89 -1.15 2.78
N GLY A 7 0.76 -0.52 2.52
CA GLY A 7 -0.40 -1.18 1.91
C GLY A 7 -0.09 -1.62 0.47
N CYS A 8 -0.80 -2.63 -0.03
CA CYS A 8 -0.60 -3.12 -1.40
C CYS A 8 -0.65 -2.03 -2.49
N CYS A 9 -1.40 -0.94 -2.25
CA CYS A 9 -1.51 0.21 -3.15
C CYS A 9 -0.41 1.27 -2.96
N GLY A 10 0.56 1.09 -2.06
CA GLY A 10 1.62 2.08 -1.78
C GLY A 10 1.27 3.10 -0.70
N ALA A 11 0.23 2.83 0.10
CA ALA A 11 -0.15 3.68 1.23
C ALA A 11 0.69 3.33 2.47
N TYR A 12 1.42 4.29 3.04
CA TYR A 12 2.17 4.07 4.27
C TYR A 12 1.26 4.18 5.50
N CYS A 13 1.11 3.10 6.27
CA CYS A 13 0.09 2.99 7.31
C CYS A 13 0.36 3.89 8.52
N LYS A 14 1.62 4.09 8.90
CA LYS A 14 2.02 4.83 10.11
C LYS A 14 1.58 6.29 10.11
N THR A 15 1.40 6.89 8.94
CA THR A 15 1.00 8.29 8.79
C THR A 15 -0.49 8.44 8.47
N CYS A 16 -1.21 7.32 8.42
CA CYS A 16 -2.67 7.32 8.32
C CYS A 16 -3.26 7.86 9.63
N ARG A 17 -4.19 8.82 9.53
CA ARG A 17 -4.87 9.43 10.67
C ARG A 17 -5.42 8.40 11.66
N THR A 18 -6.02 7.33 11.15
CA THR A 18 -6.58 6.24 11.96
C THR A 18 -5.49 5.54 12.78
N SER A 19 -4.30 5.35 12.22
CA SER A 19 -3.16 4.82 12.97
C SER A 19 -2.58 5.85 13.95
N SER A 20 -2.48 7.12 13.55
CA SER A 20 -1.82 8.16 14.34
C SER A 20 -2.64 8.65 15.54
N THR A 21 -3.97 8.50 15.53
CA THR A 21 -4.85 8.90 16.64
C THR A 21 -5.10 7.77 17.65
N GLY A 22 -4.30 6.70 17.64
CA GLY A 22 -4.44 5.58 18.59
C GLY A 22 -5.72 4.74 18.42
N SER A 23 -6.39 4.81 17.27
CA SER A 23 -7.53 3.93 17.02
C SER A 23 -7.06 2.49 16.74
N ALA A 24 -7.97 1.51 16.83
CA ALA A 24 -7.71 0.08 16.59
C ALA A 24 -7.38 -0.27 15.12
N CYS A 25 -6.64 0.60 14.42
CA CYS A 25 -6.13 0.37 13.09
C CYS A 25 -5.15 -0.80 13.11
N ARG A 26 -5.53 -1.91 12.48
CA ARG A 26 -4.65 -3.09 12.30
C ARG A 26 -3.77 -2.99 11.06
N GLY A 27 -3.55 -1.80 10.51
CA GLY A 27 -2.81 -1.60 9.26
C GLY A 27 -3.49 -2.19 8.01
N CYS A 28 -2.98 -1.81 6.83
CA CYS A 28 -3.48 -2.33 5.56
C CYS A 28 -3.09 -3.80 5.35
N ASN A 29 -1.88 -4.20 5.76
CA ASN A 29 -1.30 -5.50 5.47
C ASN A 29 -1.09 -6.38 6.73
N LEU A 30 -0.90 -5.78 7.91
CA LEU A 30 -0.60 -6.50 9.14
C LEU A 30 -1.71 -7.51 9.52
N GLY A 31 -1.30 -8.69 9.96
CA GLY A 31 -2.17 -9.78 10.43
C GLY A 31 -2.70 -10.72 9.33
N TYR A 32 -2.48 -10.42 8.05
CA TYR A 32 -2.86 -11.37 6.98
C TYR A 32 -1.80 -12.46 6.76
N GLU A 33 -0.52 -12.15 6.99
CA GLU A 33 0.59 -13.09 6.79
C GLU A 33 0.61 -14.22 7.82
N ASN A 34 0.19 -13.95 9.06
CA ASN A 34 0.19 -14.91 10.17
C ASN A 34 -1.20 -15.51 10.45
N GLY A 35 -2.21 -15.20 9.63
CA GLY A 35 -3.57 -15.71 9.76
C GLY A 35 -4.42 -15.07 10.86
N GLU A 36 -3.92 -14.07 11.60
CA GLU A 36 -4.72 -13.31 12.57
C GLU A 36 -5.94 -12.61 11.95
N ARG A 37 -5.85 -12.34 10.64
CA ARG A 37 -6.93 -11.77 9.83
C ARG A 37 -7.18 -12.66 8.62
N ASP A 38 -8.45 -12.98 8.42
CA ASP A 38 -8.91 -13.69 7.24
C ASP A 38 -8.93 -12.73 6.03
N ILE A 39 -8.06 -13.01 5.05
CA ILE A 39 -7.97 -12.25 3.80
C ILE A 39 -9.27 -12.29 3.00
N ASN A 40 -10.06 -13.36 3.09
CA ASN A 40 -11.31 -13.50 2.35
C ASN A 40 -12.41 -12.54 2.85
N LYS A 41 -12.27 -12.00 4.05
CA LYS A 41 -13.15 -10.95 4.58
C LYS A 41 -12.77 -9.54 4.09
N ALA A 42 -11.65 -9.38 3.37
CA ALA A 42 -11.23 -8.08 2.86
C ALA A 42 -12.10 -7.62 1.70
N LYS A 43 -12.57 -6.36 1.74
CA LYS A 43 -13.33 -5.73 0.65
C LYS A 43 -12.47 -5.10 -0.46
N CYS A 44 -11.18 -4.90 -0.20
CA CYS A 44 -10.28 -4.24 -1.14
C CYS A 44 -9.80 -5.23 -2.20
N ARG A 45 -10.20 -5.03 -3.46
CA ARG A 45 -9.80 -5.88 -4.60
C ARG A 45 -8.29 -5.97 -4.80
N ILE A 46 -7.56 -4.85 -4.72
CA ILE A 46 -6.08 -4.86 -4.79
C ILE A 46 -5.49 -5.77 -3.71
N LYS A 47 -6.02 -5.70 -2.49
CA LYS A 47 -5.49 -6.49 -1.37
C LYS A 47 -5.72 -7.98 -1.58
N LEU A 48 -6.91 -8.37 -2.04
CA LEU A 48 -7.21 -9.75 -2.41
C LEU A 48 -6.24 -10.24 -3.49
N CYS A 49 -6.06 -9.46 -4.56
CA CYS A 49 -5.12 -9.79 -5.63
C CYS A 49 -3.69 -9.99 -5.12
N CYS A 50 -3.14 -9.02 -4.38
CA CYS A 50 -1.77 -9.10 -3.88
C CYS A 50 -1.59 -10.27 -2.89
N PHE A 51 -2.38 -10.34 -1.81
CA PHE A 51 -2.13 -11.34 -0.76
C PHE A 51 -2.68 -12.73 -1.05
N ARG A 52 -3.91 -12.82 -1.58
CA ARG A 52 -4.58 -14.11 -1.76
C ARG A 52 -4.19 -14.75 -3.09
N ASP A 53 -4.16 -13.97 -4.17
CA ASP A 53 -4.06 -14.52 -5.52
C ASP A 53 -2.62 -14.57 -6.04
N ARG A 54 -1.77 -13.57 -5.68
CA ARG A 54 -0.39 -13.44 -6.22
C ARG A 54 0.72 -13.61 -5.19
N GLY A 55 0.43 -13.59 -3.89
CA GLY A 55 1.44 -13.66 -2.83
C GLY A 55 2.43 -12.49 -2.80
N LEU A 56 2.01 -11.30 -3.25
CA LEU A 56 2.83 -10.09 -3.33
C LEU A 56 2.59 -9.16 -2.13
N GLN A 57 3.64 -8.44 -1.74
CA GLN A 57 3.56 -7.43 -0.67
C GLN A 57 2.87 -6.15 -1.17
N THR A 58 3.32 -5.65 -2.33
CA THR A 58 2.67 -4.50 -2.96
C THR A 58 2.53 -4.67 -4.48
N CYS A 59 1.73 -3.78 -5.08
CA CYS A 59 1.61 -3.69 -6.53
C CYS A 59 2.93 -3.31 -7.22
N ALA A 60 3.95 -2.82 -6.49
CA ALA A 60 5.27 -2.52 -7.06
C ALA A 60 5.99 -3.80 -7.52
N ASP A 61 5.69 -4.94 -6.90
CA ASP A 61 6.25 -6.25 -7.26
C ASP A 61 5.47 -6.93 -8.39
N CYS A 62 4.41 -6.29 -8.91
CA CYS A 62 3.56 -6.89 -9.93
C CYS A 62 4.27 -6.86 -11.29
N SER A 63 4.57 -8.03 -11.85
CA SER A 63 5.14 -8.17 -13.21
C SER A 63 4.30 -7.49 -14.30
N ASP A 64 2.99 -7.44 -14.08
CA ASP A 64 2.01 -6.94 -15.04
C ASP A 64 1.59 -5.50 -14.71
N TYR A 65 2.38 -4.73 -13.95
CA TYR A 65 1.99 -3.42 -13.44
C TYR A 65 1.34 -2.51 -14.49
N THR A 66 1.91 -2.45 -15.69
CA THR A 66 1.46 -1.60 -16.80
C THR A 66 0.18 -2.08 -17.49
N SER A 67 -0.14 -3.37 -17.42
CA SER A 67 -1.29 -4.00 -18.08
C SER A 67 -2.36 -4.47 -17.09
N CYS A 68 -2.11 -4.38 -15.79
CA CYS A 68 -3.01 -4.86 -14.75
C CYS A 68 -4.23 -3.95 -14.59
N GLU A 69 -5.38 -4.44 -15.06
CA GLU A 69 -6.67 -3.74 -14.94
C GLU A 69 -7.00 -3.37 -13.48
N ILE A 70 -6.73 -4.26 -12.52
CA ILE A 70 -7.02 -4.00 -11.09
C ILE A 70 -6.25 -2.77 -10.59
N ILE A 71 -4.99 -2.64 -10.99
CA ILE A 71 -4.12 -1.51 -10.63
C ILE A 71 -4.64 -0.24 -11.31
N TYR A 72 -4.90 -0.31 -12.62
CA TYR A 72 -5.43 0.80 -13.40
C TYR A 72 -6.73 1.34 -12.81
N THR A 73 -7.76 0.50 -12.67
CA THR A 73 -9.07 0.88 -12.12
C THR A 73 -8.98 1.43 -10.70
N TYR A 74 -8.04 0.94 -9.89
CA TYR A 74 -7.88 1.45 -8.53
C TYR A 74 -7.28 2.87 -8.50
N PHE A 75 -6.26 3.12 -9.33
CA PHE A 75 -5.59 4.42 -9.37
C PHE A 75 -6.32 5.47 -10.20
N ASP A 76 -7.24 5.06 -11.08
CA ASP A 76 -8.12 5.95 -11.84
C ASP A 76 -9.24 6.56 -10.99
N LYS A 77 -9.47 6.06 -9.77
CA LYS A 77 -10.49 6.59 -8.87
C LYS A 77 -10.30 8.09 -8.60
N SER A 78 -11.42 8.80 -8.50
CA SER A 78 -11.42 10.21 -8.12
C SER A 78 -10.87 10.40 -6.70
N GLY A 79 -9.91 11.32 -6.57
CA GLY A 79 -9.30 11.69 -5.29
C GLY A 79 -7.79 11.70 -5.32
N THR A 80 -7.21 12.77 -4.77
CA THR A 80 -5.75 13.02 -4.78
C THR A 80 -4.95 11.88 -4.15
N LYS A 81 -5.52 11.19 -3.15
CA LYS A 81 -4.86 10.05 -2.49
C LYS A 81 -4.51 8.92 -3.45
N TYR A 82 -5.36 8.62 -4.44
CA TYR A 82 -5.12 7.52 -5.37
C TYR A 82 -3.96 7.85 -6.31
N LYS A 83 -3.86 9.11 -6.75
CA LYS A 83 -2.70 9.61 -7.50
C LYS A 83 -1.41 9.53 -6.68
N LYS A 84 -1.48 9.87 -5.38
CA LYS A 84 -0.33 9.77 -4.46
C LYS A 84 0.12 8.34 -4.21
N TYR A 85 -0.83 7.42 -4.07
CA TYR A 85 -0.55 6.00 -3.93
C TYR A 85 0.06 5.40 -5.21
N LYS A 86 -0.41 5.84 -6.38
CA LYS A 86 0.22 5.49 -7.66
C LYS A 86 1.69 5.94 -7.70
N GLN A 87 1.95 7.20 -7.39
CA GLN A 87 3.33 7.74 -7.30
C GLN A 87 4.19 6.94 -6.33
N ALA A 88 3.64 6.51 -5.18
CA ALA A 88 4.36 5.68 -4.23
C ALA A 88 4.74 4.31 -4.81
N ILE A 89 3.83 3.64 -5.51
CA ILE A 89 4.15 2.36 -6.16
C ILE A 89 5.21 2.53 -7.26
N GLU A 90 5.07 3.55 -8.11
CA GLU A 90 6.06 3.83 -9.16
C GLU A 90 7.44 4.14 -8.56
N TYR A 91 7.47 4.91 -7.47
CA TYR A 91 8.71 5.22 -6.76
C TYR A 91 9.35 3.97 -6.14
N ILE A 92 8.57 3.09 -5.50
CA ILE A 92 9.06 1.82 -4.96
C ILE A 92 9.62 0.94 -6.08
N GLY A 93 8.92 0.85 -7.22
CA GLY A 93 9.39 0.06 -8.37
C GLY A 93 10.72 0.58 -8.94
N ALA A 94 10.93 1.90 -8.94
CA ALA A 94 12.15 2.51 -9.48
C ALA A 94 13.33 2.57 -8.48
N ASN A 95 13.06 2.73 -7.18
CA ASN A 95 14.08 3.05 -6.17
C ASN A 95 14.19 2.01 -5.04
N GLY A 96 13.27 1.04 -5.00
CA GLY A 96 13.17 0.03 -3.96
C GLY A 96 12.46 0.50 -2.68
N TYR A 97 12.10 -0.49 -1.86
CA TYR A 97 11.36 -0.30 -0.61
C TYR A 97 12.13 0.53 0.43
N ASP A 98 13.43 0.31 0.57
CA ASP A 98 14.23 1.00 1.59
C ASP A 98 14.28 2.51 1.36
N ALA A 99 14.39 2.94 0.10
CA ALA A 99 14.37 4.34 -0.27
C ALA A 99 12.99 4.97 0.02
N TYR A 100 11.91 4.25 -0.30
CA TYR A 100 10.55 4.71 -0.02
C TYR A 100 10.30 4.85 1.48
N LEU A 101 10.64 3.84 2.27
CA LEU A 101 10.44 3.83 3.72
C LEU A 101 11.17 4.99 4.39
N LYS A 102 12.45 5.24 4.05
CA LYS A 102 13.23 6.37 4.58
C LYS A 102 12.52 7.71 4.43
N ILE A 103 11.84 7.93 3.30
CA ILE A 103 11.13 9.18 3.01
C ILE A 103 9.74 9.18 3.67
N ALA A 104 9.02 8.07 3.58
CA ALA A 104 7.65 7.95 4.08
C ALA A 104 7.55 8.12 5.61
N ASP A 105 8.59 7.71 6.35
CA ASP A 105 8.64 7.88 7.81
C ASP A 105 8.63 9.34 8.26
N GLN A 106 9.09 10.25 7.40
CA GLN A 106 9.18 11.67 7.69
C GLN A 106 7.87 12.41 7.37
N TRP A 107 6.83 11.71 6.87
CA TRP A 107 5.58 12.36 6.48
C TRP A 107 4.69 12.65 7.70
N ALA A 108 4.21 13.89 7.79
CA ALA A 108 3.23 14.31 8.80
C ALA A 108 1.76 13.95 8.46
N GLY A 109 1.53 13.22 7.37
CA GLY A 109 0.18 12.92 6.87
C GLY A 109 0.12 11.68 5.99
N PRO A 110 -1.10 11.30 5.53
CA PRO A 110 -1.37 10.01 4.88
C PRO A 110 -0.67 9.82 3.52
N TYR A 111 -0.08 10.89 2.99
CA TYR A 111 0.80 10.92 1.84
C TYR A 111 1.70 12.15 1.96
N GLY A 112 2.95 12.05 1.51
CA GLY A 112 3.89 13.16 1.47
C GLY A 112 4.36 13.50 0.06
N LYS A 113 5.53 14.11 -0.03
CA LYS A 113 6.20 14.38 -1.30
C LYS A 113 7.24 13.29 -1.55
N LEU A 114 7.21 12.75 -2.75
CA LEU A 114 8.26 11.91 -3.29
C LEU A 114 9.13 12.79 -4.20
N PRO A 115 10.45 12.55 -4.25
CA PRO A 115 11.39 13.26 -5.13
C PRO A 115 10.97 13.20 -6.61
#